data_AF-Q7TM33-F1
#
_entry.id   AF-Q7TM33-F1
#
_cell.length_a   1.000
_cell.length_b   1.000
_cell.length_c   1.000
_cell.angle_alpha   90.00
_cell.angle_beta   90.00
_cell.angle_gamma   90.00
#
_symmetry.space_group_name_H-M   'P 1'
#
loop_
_entity.id
_entity.type
_entity.pdbx_description
1 polymer ?
#
loop_
_entity_poly.entity_id
_entity_poly.type
_entity_poly.pdbx_seq_one_letter_code
_entity_poly.pdbx_strand_id
1 'polypeptide(L)'
;RGHTVVWHSQLPNWVTNGNFTRDEAIAIMRDHIHTLVGRYRGRIWAWDVVNEAIADGSTALRTNSFWFQKIGPDYVKLAFQFAREADPDAILSLNDYN
;
A
#
# COMPACT_ATOMS: atom_id res chain seq x y z
N ARG A 1 16.04 -3.31 2.74
CA ARG A 1 14.84 -2.94 1.95
C ARG A 1 13.65 -3.60 2.61
N GLY A 2 12.62 -2.83 2.95
CA GLY A 2 11.38 -3.37 3.48
C GLY A 2 10.46 -3.80 2.34
N HIS A 3 9.82 -4.96 2.49
CA HIS A 3 8.96 -5.57 1.49
C HIS A 3 7.81 -6.31 2.17
N THR A 4 6.54 -6.02 1.88
CA THR A 4 5.99 -4.82 1.21
C THR A 4 4.94 -4.20 2.14
N VAL A 5 4.56 -2.95 1.90
CA VAL A 5 3.64 -2.22 2.77
C VAL A 5 2.18 -2.41 2.35
N VAL A 6 1.88 -2.24 1.06
CA VAL A 6 0.54 -2.39 0.47
C VAL A 6 0.61 -3.38 -0.69
N TRP A 7 -0.19 -4.45 -0.61
CA TRP A 7 -0.28 -5.47 -1.65
C TRP A 7 -1.71 -5.99 -1.76
N HIS A 8 -2.01 -6.64 -2.89
CA HIS A 8 -3.28 -7.34 -3.10
C HIS A 8 -3.32 -8.71 -2.41
N SER A 9 -2.15 -9.29 -2.13
CA SER A 9 -1.98 -10.60 -1.50
C SER A 9 -1.60 -10.48 -0.02
N GLN A 10 -1.76 -11.59 0.71
CA GLN A 10 -1.37 -11.75 2.12
C GLN A 10 -1.99 -10.72 3.08
N LEU A 11 -3.16 -10.18 2.74
CA LEU A 11 -3.92 -9.34 3.65
C LEU A 11 -4.48 -10.16 4.82
N PRO A 12 -4.51 -9.60 6.04
CA PRO A 12 -5.11 -10.28 7.17
C PRO A 12 -6.62 -10.39 6.99
N ASN A 13 -7.21 -11.49 7.46
CA ASN A 13 -8.62 -11.82 7.26
C ASN A 13 -9.59 -10.71 7.69
N TRP A 14 -9.26 -9.94 8.74
CA TRP A 14 -10.13 -8.86 9.21
C TRP A 14 -10.26 -7.72 8.20
N VAL A 15 -9.23 -7.49 7.36
CA VAL A 15 -9.26 -6.49 6.28
C VAL A 15 -10.15 -7.01 5.16
N THR A 16 -9.88 -8.21 4.65
CA THR A 16 -10.58 -8.77 3.50
C THR A 16 -12.05 -9.09 3.78
N ASN A 17 -12.39 -9.44 5.02
CA ASN A 17 -13.76 -9.74 5.43
C ASN A 17 -14.51 -8.51 5.95
N GLY A 18 -13.83 -7.37 6.14
CA GLY A 18 -14.44 -6.17 6.67
C GLY A 18 -15.24 -5.40 5.63
N ASN A 19 -16.43 -4.93 6.01
CA ASN A 19 -17.26 -4.09 5.15
C ASN A 19 -16.99 -2.60 5.42
N PHE A 20 -15.83 -2.13 4.97
CA PHE A 20 -15.43 -0.74 5.12
C PHE A 20 -15.98 0.13 4.00
N THR A 21 -16.32 1.36 4.36
CA THR A 21 -16.47 2.49 3.44
C THR A 21 -15.11 2.88 2.85
N ARG A 22 -15.12 3.73 1.82
CA ARG A 22 -13.88 4.29 1.24
C ARG A 22 -13.03 4.98 2.29
N ASP A 23 -13.62 5.84 3.11
CA ASP A 23 -12.88 6.66 4.07
C ASP A 23 -12.29 5.80 5.20
N GLU A 24 -13.02 4.78 5.65
CA GLU A 24 -12.50 3.80 6.61
C GLU A 24 -11.33 3.00 6.02
N ALA A 25 -11.41 2.58 4.77
CA ALA A 25 -10.30 1.87 4.10
C ALA A 25 -9.06 2.78 3.94
N ILE A 26 -9.25 4.07 3.61
CA ILE A 26 -8.16 5.06 3.58
C ILE A 26 -7.55 5.23 4.98
N ALA A 27 -8.38 5.32 6.02
CA ALA A 27 -7.91 5.46 7.40
C ALA A 27 -7.11 4.22 7.85
N ILE A 28 -7.58 3.01 7.53
CA ILE A 28 -6.87 1.75 7.79
C ILE A 28 -5.52 1.72 7.10
N MET A 29 -5.47 2.08 5.81
CA MET A 29 -4.21 2.15 5.07
C MET A 29 -3.24 3.17 5.69
N ARG A 30 -3.74 4.36 6.02
CA ARG A 30 -2.94 5.41 6.66
C ARG A 30 -2.35 4.92 7.98
N ASP A 31 -3.17 4.35 8.84
CA ASP A 31 -2.75 3.84 10.15
C ASP A 31 -1.71 2.72 10.03
N HIS A 32 -1.94 1.74 9.15
CA HIS A 32 -0.98 0.66 8.87
C HIS A 32 0.37 1.20 8.39
N ILE A 33 0.36 2.12 7.42
CA ILE A 33 1.58 2.70 6.86
C ILE A 33 2.34 3.50 7.92
N HIS A 34 1.67 4.41 8.63
CA HIS A 34 2.30 5.24 9.67
C HIS A 34 2.85 4.37 10.81
N THR A 35 2.12 3.34 11.22
CA THR A 35 2.56 2.40 12.25
C THR A 35 3.77 1.59 11.80
N LEU A 36 3.75 1.01 10.60
CA LEU A 36 4.80 0.12 10.12
C LEU A 36 6.04 0.91 9.68
N VAL A 37 5.88 1.86 8.75
CA VAL A 37 6.98 2.65 8.20
C VAL A 37 7.57 3.55 9.28
N GLY A 38 6.71 4.21 10.08
CA GLY A 38 7.15 5.08 11.17
C GLY A 38 7.93 4.34 12.25
N ARG A 39 7.54 3.10 12.61
CA ARG A 39 8.29 2.26 13.58
C ARG A 39 9.73 2.00 13.15
N TYR A 40 9.98 1.93 11.84
CA TYR A 40 11.31 1.63 11.27
C TYR A 40 11.97 2.84 10.62
N ARG A 41 11.47 4.06 10.90
CA ARG A 41 12.00 5.30 10.34
C ARG A 41 13.51 5.40 10.49
N GLY A 42 14.21 5.71 9.41
CA GLY A 42 15.68 5.85 9.36
C GLY A 42 16.47 4.54 9.52
N ARG A 43 15.80 3.39 9.70
CA ARG A 43 16.43 2.06 9.81
C ARG A 43 16.33 1.26 8.52
N ILE A 44 15.37 1.61 7.66
CA ILE A 44 15.12 0.95 6.39
C ILE A 44 15.35 1.97 5.27
N TRP A 45 16.38 1.73 4.45
CA TRP A 45 16.79 2.68 3.41
C TRP A 45 15.82 2.77 2.22
N ALA A 46 15.02 1.72 1.96
CA ALA A 46 14.02 1.68 0.90
C ALA A 46 12.83 0.78 1.24
N TRP A 47 11.64 1.16 0.78
CA TRP A 47 10.39 0.43 0.92
C TRP A 47 9.73 0.16 -0.42
N ASP A 48 9.32 -1.10 -0.63
CA ASP A 48 8.30 -1.42 -1.61
C ASP A 48 6.95 -1.01 -1.03
N VAL A 49 6.53 0.22 -1.33
CA VAL A 49 5.32 0.81 -0.77
C VAL A 49 4.08 0.13 -1.32
N VAL A 50 4.03 -0.04 -2.64
CA VAL A 50 2.97 -0.79 -3.33
C VAL A 50 3.61 -1.89 -4.16
N ASN A 51 3.16 -3.12 -3.96
CA ASN A 51 3.60 -4.27 -4.74
C ASN A 51 2.50 -4.72 -5.72
N GLU A 52 2.89 -5.03 -6.96
CA GLU A 52 2.06 -5.69 -7.99
C GLU A 52 0.71 -5.00 -8.21
N ALA A 53 0.80 -3.68 -8.41
CA ALA A 53 -0.33 -2.80 -8.63
C ALA A 53 -0.90 -2.92 -10.05
N ILE A 54 -0.10 -3.40 -11.01
CA ILE A 54 -0.48 -3.59 -12.40
C ILE A 54 -1.07 -5.00 -12.59
N ALA A 55 -2.11 -5.11 -13.40
CA ALA A 55 -2.73 -6.39 -13.73
C ALA A 55 -1.87 -7.19 -14.72
N ASP A 56 -1.92 -8.52 -14.62
CA ASP A 56 -1.15 -9.42 -15.47
C ASP A 56 -1.45 -9.19 -16.97
N GLY A 57 -0.40 -9.02 -17.78
CA GLY A 57 -0.52 -8.77 -19.22
C GLY A 57 -1.19 -7.44 -19.58
N SER A 58 -1.24 -6.48 -18.64
CA SER A 58 -1.91 -5.19 -18.80
C SER A 58 -0.99 -4.03 -18.46
N THR A 59 -1.38 -2.83 -18.90
CA THR A 59 -0.82 -1.56 -18.40
C THR A 59 -1.75 -0.88 -17.38
N ALA A 60 -2.89 -1.51 -17.08
CA ALA A 60 -3.89 -1.00 -16.15
C ALA A 60 -3.67 -1.52 -14.73
N LEU A 61 -4.22 -0.79 -13.75
CA LEU A 61 -4.22 -1.21 -12.36
C LEU A 61 -5.01 -2.51 -12.15
N ARG A 62 -4.53 -3.32 -11.21
CA ARG A 62 -5.17 -4.53 -10.70
C ARG A 62 -6.45 -4.20 -9.93
N THR A 63 -7.59 -4.30 -10.60
CA THR A 63 -8.91 -3.91 -10.08
C THR A 63 -9.52 -4.91 -9.11
N ASN A 64 -9.02 -6.16 -9.07
CA ASN A 64 -9.46 -7.20 -8.15
C ASN A 64 -8.74 -7.18 -6.79
N SER A 65 -7.97 -6.12 -6.48
CA SER A 65 -7.37 -5.93 -5.16
C SER A 65 -8.36 -5.28 -4.18
N PHE A 66 -8.29 -5.64 -2.89
CA PHE A 66 -9.11 -5.03 -1.84
C PHE A 66 -8.98 -3.49 -1.84
N TRP A 67 -7.74 -2.99 -1.92
CA TRP A 67 -7.47 -1.56 -1.92
C TRP A 67 -8.09 -0.84 -3.12
N PHE A 68 -8.01 -1.41 -4.32
CA PHE A 68 -8.68 -0.84 -5.48
C PHE A 68 -10.21 -0.89 -5.34
N GLN A 69 -10.77 -2.00 -4.85
CA GLN A 69 -12.23 -2.13 -4.71
C GLN A 69 -12.81 -1.17 -3.66
N LYS A 70 -12.07 -0.89 -2.58
CA LYS A 70 -12.54 -0.02 -1.49
C LYS A 70 -12.17 1.45 -1.68
N ILE A 71 -10.98 1.73 -2.21
CA ILE A 71 -10.43 3.10 -2.34
C ILE A 71 -10.40 3.56 -3.81
N GLY A 72 -10.52 2.68 -4.79
CA GLY A 72 -10.36 3.05 -6.20
C GLY A 72 -8.90 3.37 -6.56
N PRO A 73 -8.64 3.92 -7.76
CA PRO A 73 -7.29 4.08 -8.31
C PRO A 73 -6.37 4.97 -7.47
N ASP A 74 -6.92 5.85 -6.63
CA ASP A 74 -6.14 6.76 -5.78
C ASP A 74 -5.35 6.05 -4.68
N TYR A 75 -5.64 4.77 -4.39
CA TYR A 75 -5.01 4.03 -3.30
C TYR A 75 -3.47 4.01 -3.44
N VAL A 76 -2.95 3.94 -4.68
CA VAL A 76 -1.51 3.97 -4.94
C VAL A 76 -0.93 5.32 -4.52
N LYS A 77 -1.50 6.42 -5.00
CA LYS A 77 -1.07 7.78 -4.65
C LYS A 77 -1.10 8.00 -3.13
N LEU A 78 -2.18 7.59 -2.48
CA LEU A 78 -2.35 7.73 -1.04
C LEU A 78 -1.32 6.91 -0.26
N ALA A 79 -1.04 5.67 -0.67
CA ALA A 79 -0.01 4.84 -0.04
C ALA A 79 1.37 5.51 -0.06
N PHE A 80 1.78 6.07 -1.21
CA PHE A 80 3.05 6.80 -1.33
C PHE A 80 3.06 8.09 -0.51
N GLN A 81 1.95 8.83 -0.50
CA GLN A 81 1.83 10.02 0.33
C GLN A 81 2.02 9.68 1.81
N PHE A 82 1.31 8.67 2.32
CA PHE A 82 1.41 8.26 3.72
C PHE A 82 2.79 7.69 4.06
N ALA A 83 3.42 6.94 3.15
CA ALA A 83 4.77 6.43 3.34
C ALA A 83 5.80 7.57 3.43
N ARG A 84 5.68 8.60 2.59
CA ARG A 84 6.53 9.80 2.63
C ARG A 84 6.31 10.62 3.90
N GLU A 85 5.06 10.74 4.36
CA GLU A 85 4.74 11.38 5.65
C GLU A 85 5.39 10.63 6.83
N ALA A 86 5.43 9.29 6.78
CA ALA A 86 5.94 8.45 7.85
C ALA A 86 7.48 8.37 7.89
N ASP A 87 8.15 8.29 6.74
CA ASP A 87 9.61 8.36 6.62
C ASP A 87 10.03 9.20 5.39
N PRO A 88 10.39 10.49 5.60
CA PRO A 88 10.79 11.38 4.52
C PRO A 88 12.09 10.99 3.81
N ASP A 89 12.95 10.19 4.43
CA ASP A 89 14.31 9.94 3.94
C ASP A 89 14.43 8.59 3.20
N ALA A 90 13.46 7.69 3.38
CA ALA A 90 13.44 6.40 2.70
C ALA A 90 13.16 6.54 1.20
N ILE A 91 13.83 5.72 0.39
CA ILE A 91 13.48 5.54 -1.02
C ILE A 91 12.16 4.77 -1.10
N LEU A 92 11.19 5.30 -1.84
CA LEU A 92 9.86 4.71 -2.00
C LEU A 92 9.73 4.13 -3.41
N SER A 93 9.48 2.83 -3.51
CA SER A 93 9.33 2.11 -4.77
C SER A 93 7.94 1.53 -4.96
N LEU A 94 7.50 1.51 -6.21
CA LEU A 94 6.46 0.62 -6.69
C LEU A 94 7.21 -0.59 -7.27
N ASN A 95 6.93 -1.78 -6.73
CA ASN A 95 7.58 -3.01 -7.16
C ASN A 95 6.57 -3.84 -7.96
N ASP A 96 6.95 -4.27 -9.16
CA ASP A 96 6.09 -5.06 -10.05
C ASP A 96 6.95 -6.06 -10.84
N TYR A 97 6.32 -7.02 -11.50
CA TYR A 97 6.99 -8.03 -12.33
C TYR A 97 6.49 -8.01 -13.79
N ASN A 98 7.24 -8.71 -14.66
CA ASN A 98 7.18 -8.69 -16.13
C ASN A 98 7.74 -7.41 -16.76
#